data_AF-A0A2V9AAF8-F1
#
_entry.id   AF-A0A2V9AAF8-F1
#
_cell.length_a   1.000
_cell.length_b   1.000
_cell.length_c   1.000
_cell.angle_alpha   90.00
_cell.angle_beta   90.00
_cell.angle_gamma   90.00
#
_symmetry.space_group_name_H-M   'P 1'
#
loop_
_entity.id
_entity.type
_entity.pdbx_description
1 polymer ?
#
loop_
_entity_poly.entity_id
_entity_poly.type
_entity_poly.pdbx_seq_one_letter_code
_entity_poly.pdbx_strand_id
1 'polypeptide(L)'
;MHLGGPPWISIAVGIFLTGTYGLLRSVSSALGEEIGWRGFLVPELSKTTSFTLTSLISGMVWSLWHYPILIYGDYNAGTPTWYGLTCFTVMVVSSSFVFAWMRLKSGSLWTSAILHGSHNLYIQAILTPLTRNTGKTAWYIDEFGCVLPLVTIVFAAYFWSKRRELPAQ
;
A
#
# COMPACT_ATOMS: atom_id res chain seq x y z
N MET A 1 12.04 23.67 12.99
CA MET A 1 11.69 24.34 14.26
C MET A 1 12.37 23.58 15.38
N HIS A 2 13.52 24.04 15.87
CA HIS A 2 14.11 23.47 17.08
C HIS A 2 13.22 23.89 18.24
N LEU A 3 12.34 23.00 18.68
CA LEU A 3 11.73 23.12 20.01
C LEU A 3 12.91 23.15 20.98
N GLY A 4 13.10 24.23 21.73
CA GLY A 4 14.30 24.48 22.56
C GLY A 4 14.50 23.53 23.75
N GLY A 5 14.09 22.27 23.64
CA GLY A 5 14.25 21.20 24.62
C GLY A 5 15.07 20.03 24.09
N PRO A 6 15.28 18.99 24.91
CA PRO A 6 16.06 17.81 24.54
C PRO A 6 15.56 17.14 23.24
N PRO A 7 16.46 16.54 22.43
CA PRO A 7 16.10 15.91 21.15
C PRO A 7 14.97 14.88 21.23
N TRP A 8 14.85 14.16 22.35
CA TRP A 8 13.80 13.17 22.57
C TRP A 8 12.39 13.76 22.59
N ILE A 9 12.21 15.02 23.01
CA ILE A 9 10.90 15.69 22.99
C ILE A 9 10.45 15.91 21.54
N SER A 10 11.36 16.34 20.68
CA SER A 10 11.07 16.55 19.26
C SER A 10 10.76 15.23 18.56
N ILE A 11 11.45 14.15 18.94
CA ILE A 11 11.16 12.79 18.45
C ILE A 11 9.77 12.33 18.92
N ALA A 12 9.45 12.47 20.22
CA ALA A 12 8.16 12.06 20.76
C ALA A 12 6.99 12.83 20.14
N VAL A 13 7.13 14.16 20.01
CA VAL A 13 6.14 15.02 19.32
C VAL A 13 6.02 14.62 17.85
N GLY A 14 7.13 14.35 17.18
CA GLY A 14 7.15 13.89 15.79
C GLY A 14 6.43 12.56 15.59
N ILE A 15 6.63 11.58 16.48
CA ILE A 15 5.91 10.29 16.47
C ILE A 15 4.42 10.52 16.69
N PHE A 16 4.05 11.34 17.69
CA PHE A 16 2.65 11.62 18.00
C PHE A 16 1.92 12.30 16.84
N LEU A 17 2.50 13.35 16.25
CA LEU A 17 1.90 14.09 15.14
C LEU A 17 1.81 13.23 13.88
N THR A 18 2.84 12.45 13.58
CA THR A 18 2.85 11.55 12.41
C THR A 18 1.83 10.44 12.58
N GLY A 19 1.76 9.82 13.77
CA GLY A 19 0.81 8.74 14.06
C GLY A 19 -0.65 9.18 14.14
N THR A 20 -0.92 10.47 14.40
CA THR A 20 -2.29 11.00 14.47
C THR A 20 -2.67 11.78 13.21
N TYR A 21 -2.19 13.01 13.08
CA TYR A 21 -2.51 13.91 11.97
C TYR A 21 -2.00 13.36 10.62
N GLY A 22 -0.78 12.81 10.60
CA GLY A 22 -0.22 12.19 9.41
C GLY A 22 -1.06 11.00 8.93
N LEU A 23 -1.45 10.12 9.85
CA LEU A 23 -2.30 8.98 9.53
C LEU A 23 -3.69 9.41 9.04
N LEU A 24 -4.32 10.38 9.71
CA LEU A 24 -5.63 10.88 9.30
C LEU A 24 -5.61 11.41 7.87
N ARG A 25 -4.64 12.27 7.55
CA ARG A 25 -4.46 12.81 6.20
C ARG A 25 -4.23 11.70 5.17
N SER A 26 -3.37 10.73 5.50
CA SER A 26 -3.05 9.62 4.61
C SER A 26 -4.26 8.73 4.33
N VAL A 27 -5.04 8.40 5.37
CA VAL A 27 -6.31 7.65 5.24
C VAL A 27 -7.33 8.45 4.44
N SER A 28 -7.45 9.76 4.64
CA SER A 28 -8.35 10.60 3.83
C SER A 28 -8.01 10.57 2.34
N SER A 29 -6.73 10.58 1.98
CA SER A 29 -6.30 10.44 0.59
C SER A 29 -6.62 9.04 0.05
N ALA A 30 -6.26 8.00 0.80
CA ALA A 30 -6.49 6.61 0.43
C ALA A 30 -7.98 6.28 0.28
N LEU A 31 -8.86 6.89 1.08
CA LEU A 31 -10.30 6.67 1.04
C LEU A 31 -10.89 6.92 -0.36
N GLY A 32 -10.41 7.92 -1.09
CA GLY A 32 -10.88 8.20 -2.45
C GLY A 32 -10.72 7.00 -3.39
N GLU A 33 -9.60 6.29 -3.27
CA GLU A 33 -9.34 5.06 -4.01
C GLU A 33 -10.09 3.87 -3.43
N GLU A 34 -10.06 3.71 -2.10
CA GLU A 34 -10.66 2.54 -1.44
C GLU A 34 -12.15 2.42 -1.68
N ILE A 35 -12.88 3.54 -1.77
CA ILE A 35 -14.31 3.54 -2.09
C ILE A 35 -14.56 2.81 -3.42
N GLY A 36 -13.72 3.05 -4.43
CA GLY A 36 -13.80 2.35 -5.71
C GLY A 36 -13.36 0.89 -5.60
N TRP A 37 -12.15 0.65 -5.08
CA TRP A 37 -11.53 -0.67 -5.11
C TRP A 37 -12.16 -1.66 -4.14
N ARG A 38 -12.24 -1.28 -2.86
CA ARG A 38 -12.71 -2.17 -1.79
C ARG A 38 -14.14 -1.82 -1.37
N GLY A 39 -14.65 -0.63 -1.68
CA GLY A 39 -16.04 -0.27 -1.48
C GLY A 39 -16.98 -0.87 -2.53
N PHE A 40 -16.54 -0.90 -3.80
CA PHE A 40 -17.36 -1.37 -4.92
C PHE A 40 -16.77 -2.59 -5.66
N LEU A 41 -15.57 -2.47 -6.26
CA LEU A 41 -15.05 -3.48 -7.19
C LEU A 41 -14.90 -4.86 -6.53
N VAL A 42 -14.20 -4.95 -5.39
CA VAL A 42 -13.97 -6.23 -4.70
C VAL A 42 -15.28 -6.89 -4.27
N PRO A 43 -16.20 -6.21 -3.55
CA PRO A 43 -17.49 -6.81 -3.16
C PRO A 43 -18.36 -7.31 -4.32
N GLU A 44 -18.40 -6.58 -5.44
CA GLU A 44 -19.21 -7.00 -6.60
C GLU A 44 -18.54 -8.12 -7.38
N LEU A 45 -17.22 -8.03 -7.58
CA LEU A 45 -16.47 -9.03 -8.32
C LEU A 45 -16.43 -10.38 -7.58
N SER A 46 -16.39 -10.37 -6.25
CA SER A 46 -16.32 -11.59 -5.45
C SER A 46 -17.62 -12.41 -5.45
N LYS A 47 -18.77 -11.82 -5.80
CA LYS A 47 -20.04 -12.54 -5.99
C LYS A 47 -20.02 -13.48 -7.20
N THR A 48 -19.13 -13.23 -8.16
CA THR A 48 -19.10 -13.94 -9.44
C THR A 48 -17.77 -14.64 -9.70
N THR A 49 -16.77 -14.44 -8.84
CA THR A 49 -15.41 -14.98 -9.03
C THR A 49 -14.85 -15.57 -7.75
N SER A 50 -13.84 -16.43 -7.89
CA SER A 50 -13.09 -16.92 -6.72
C SER A 50 -12.27 -15.79 -6.09
N PHE A 51 -12.01 -15.88 -4.77
CA PHE A 51 -11.14 -14.95 -4.06
C PHE A 51 -9.80 -14.67 -4.77
N THR A 52 -9.18 -15.71 -5.33
CA THR A 52 -7.92 -15.58 -6.09
C THR A 52 -8.11 -14.67 -7.29
N LEU A 53 -9.16 -14.91 -8.08
CA LEU A 53 -9.43 -14.14 -9.29
C LEU A 53 -9.86 -12.70 -8.96
N THR A 54 -10.69 -12.52 -7.92
CA THR A 54 -11.04 -11.18 -7.40
C THR A 54 -9.79 -10.38 -7.04
N SER A 55 -8.87 -10.99 -6.30
CA SER A 55 -7.65 -10.33 -5.82
C SER A 55 -6.70 -9.98 -6.97
N LEU A 56 -6.53 -10.89 -7.93
CA LEU A 56 -5.70 -10.67 -9.12
C LEU A 56 -6.26 -9.56 -10.01
N ILE A 57 -7.55 -9.60 -10.34
CA ILE A 57 -8.19 -8.58 -11.16
C ILE A 57 -8.14 -7.23 -10.45
N SER A 58 -8.50 -7.17 -9.16
CA SER A 58 -8.45 -5.92 -8.41
C SER A 58 -7.03 -5.35 -8.35
N GLY A 59 -6.02 -6.19 -8.13
CA GLY A 59 -4.61 -5.78 -8.16
C GLY A 59 -4.15 -5.25 -9.51
N MET A 60 -4.47 -5.95 -10.59
CA MET A 60 -4.08 -5.54 -11.94
C MET A 60 -4.76 -4.24 -12.36
N VAL A 61 -6.07 -4.10 -12.11
CA VAL A 61 -6.78 -2.86 -12.42
C VAL A 61 -6.20 -1.69 -11.62
N TRP A 62 -5.91 -1.91 -10.34
CA TRP A 62 -5.34 -0.87 -9.48
C TRP A 62 -3.91 -0.50 -9.88
N SER A 63 -3.06 -1.46 -10.26
CA SER A 63 -1.71 -1.16 -10.75
C SER A 63 -1.74 -0.41 -12.07
N LEU A 64 -2.59 -0.84 -13.02
CA LEU A 64 -2.75 -0.18 -14.32
C LEU A 64 -3.29 1.24 -14.20
N TRP A 65 -4.17 1.51 -13.23
CA TRP A 65 -4.66 2.85 -12.94
C TRP A 65 -3.52 3.84 -12.60
N HIS A 66 -2.43 3.35 -12.01
CA HIS A 66 -1.27 4.17 -11.70
C HIS A 66 -0.31 4.38 -12.88
N TYR A 67 -0.34 3.54 -13.92
CA TYR A 67 0.66 3.60 -14.98
C TYR A 67 0.80 4.97 -15.66
N PRO A 68 -0.28 5.71 -15.97
CA PRO A 68 -0.16 7.04 -16.56
C PRO A 68 0.69 7.98 -15.70
N ILE A 69 0.44 8.04 -14.39
CA ILE A 69 1.20 8.92 -13.50
C ILE A 69 2.62 8.39 -13.25
N LEU A 70 2.82 7.07 -13.21
CA LEU A 70 4.15 6.48 -13.01
C LEU A 70 5.08 6.67 -14.22
N ILE A 71 4.54 6.72 -15.43
CA ILE A 71 5.31 6.90 -16.67
C ILE A 71 5.54 8.38 -16.97
N TYR A 72 4.53 9.22 -16.76
CA TYR A 72 4.54 10.62 -17.23
C TYR A 72 4.67 11.67 -16.11
N GLY A 73 4.47 11.29 -14.84
CA GLY A 73 4.37 12.21 -13.70
C GLY A 73 5.67 12.44 -12.92
N ASP A 74 6.84 12.05 -13.45
CA ASP A 74 8.15 12.10 -12.77
C ASP A 74 8.14 11.41 -11.39
N TYR A 75 7.43 10.28 -11.31
CA TYR A 75 7.16 9.58 -10.06
C TYR A 75 8.18 8.46 -9.75
N ASN A 76 9.23 8.30 -10.57
CA ASN A 76 10.13 7.14 -10.51
C ASN A 76 11.45 7.44 -9.79
N ALA A 77 11.85 6.53 -8.90
CA ALA A 77 12.92 6.68 -7.91
C ALA A 77 14.37 6.60 -8.43
N GLY A 78 14.62 6.87 -9.72
CA GLY A 78 15.98 6.80 -10.29
C GLY A 78 16.44 5.40 -10.70
N THR A 79 15.50 4.46 -10.89
CA THR A 79 15.72 3.17 -11.57
C THR A 79 15.08 3.18 -12.97
N PRO A 80 15.46 2.26 -13.88
CA PRO A 80 14.80 2.13 -15.16
C PRO A 80 13.28 1.94 -15.01
N THR A 81 12.48 2.62 -15.83
CA THR A 81 11.00 2.60 -15.72
C THR A 81 10.40 1.20 -15.71
N TRP A 82 10.91 0.28 -16.55
CA TRP A 82 10.43 -1.10 -16.57
C TRP A 82 10.64 -1.82 -15.22
N TYR A 83 11.72 -1.51 -14.50
CA TYR A 83 12.04 -2.12 -13.23
C TYR A 83 11.09 -1.61 -12.14
N GLY A 84 10.97 -0.29 -12.01
CA GLY A 84 10.07 0.34 -11.04
C GLY A 84 8.62 -0.09 -11.26
N LEU A 85 8.14 -0.09 -12.51
CA LEU A 85 6.78 -0.56 -12.84
C LEU A 85 6.58 -2.04 -12.49
N THR A 86 7.59 -2.88 -12.71
CA THR A 86 7.49 -4.31 -12.34
C THR A 86 7.39 -4.48 -10.83
N CYS A 87 8.26 -3.81 -10.07
CA CYS A 87 8.25 -3.86 -8.61
C CYS A 87 6.92 -3.34 -8.03
N PHE A 88 6.46 -2.19 -8.51
CA PHE A 88 5.19 -1.60 -8.13
C PHE A 88 4.01 -2.53 -8.42
N THR A 89 3.96 -3.11 -9.63
CA THR A 89 2.87 -4.00 -10.03
C THR A 89 2.83 -5.25 -9.16
N VAL A 90 3.97 -5.90 -8.94
CA VAL A 90 4.04 -7.08 -8.07
C VAL A 90 3.63 -6.73 -6.65
N MET A 91 4.06 -5.57 -6.14
CA MET A 91 3.69 -5.08 -4.82
C MET A 91 2.18 -4.88 -4.71
N VAL A 92 1.56 -4.13 -5.65
CA VAL A 92 0.13 -3.82 -5.65
C VAL A 92 -0.73 -5.07 -5.82
N VAL A 93 -0.38 -5.95 -6.77
CA VAL A 93 -1.11 -7.21 -6.99
C VAL A 93 -1.05 -8.10 -5.77
N SER A 94 0.12 -8.23 -5.14
CA SER A 94 0.28 -9.04 -3.92
C SER A 94 -0.48 -8.43 -2.75
N SER A 95 -0.38 -7.11 -2.56
CA SER A 95 -1.16 -6.38 -1.55
C SER A 95 -2.67 -6.57 -1.74
N SER A 96 -3.17 -6.62 -2.98
CA SER A 96 -4.60 -6.83 -3.24
C SER A 96 -5.17 -8.10 -2.62
N PHE A 97 -4.38 -9.17 -2.41
CA PHE A 97 -4.84 -10.34 -1.66
C PHE A 97 -5.11 -10.00 -0.19
N VAL A 98 -4.24 -9.23 0.45
CA VAL A 98 -4.41 -8.77 1.83
C VAL A 98 -5.63 -7.86 1.94
N PHE A 99 -5.72 -6.89 1.03
CA PHE A 99 -6.81 -5.90 1.00
C PHE A 99 -8.17 -6.55 0.75
N ALA A 100 -8.27 -7.43 -0.24
CA ALA A 100 -9.49 -8.16 -0.53
C ALA A 100 -9.89 -9.04 0.64
N TRP A 101 -8.94 -9.75 1.27
CA TRP A 101 -9.25 -10.60 2.41
C TRP A 101 -9.77 -9.79 3.60
N MET A 102 -9.09 -8.69 3.96
CA MET A 102 -9.51 -7.82 5.06
C MET A 102 -10.90 -7.24 4.81
N ARG A 103 -11.17 -6.79 3.58
CA ARG A 103 -12.48 -6.25 3.18
C ARG A 103 -13.60 -7.29 3.27
N LEU A 104 -13.36 -8.48 2.74
CA LEU A 104 -14.35 -9.56 2.68
C LEU A 104 -14.58 -10.20 4.05
N LYS A 105 -13.53 -10.34 4.87
CA LYS A 105 -13.63 -10.90 6.21
C LYS A 105 -14.34 -9.95 7.18
N SER A 106 -13.98 -8.67 7.15
CA SER A 106 -14.51 -7.68 8.09
C SER A 106 -15.86 -7.11 7.69
N GLY A 107 -16.22 -7.18 6.40
CA GLY A 107 -17.37 -6.45 5.87
C GLY A 107 -17.19 -4.93 5.86
N SER A 108 -16.04 -4.40 6.28
CA SER A 108 -15.80 -2.98 6.52
C SER A 108 -14.75 -2.39 5.58
N LEU A 109 -15.08 -1.26 4.96
CA LEU A 109 -14.17 -0.46 4.13
C LEU A 109 -12.97 0.09 4.93
N TRP A 110 -13.19 0.39 6.21
CA TRP A 110 -12.19 1.04 7.06
C TRP A 110 -10.93 0.20 7.25
N THR A 111 -11.04 -1.13 7.19
CA THR A 111 -9.87 -2.02 7.28
C THR A 111 -8.88 -1.77 6.15
N SER A 112 -9.38 -1.60 4.93
CA SER A 112 -8.59 -1.30 3.75
C SER A 112 -8.10 0.14 3.74
N ALA A 113 -8.94 1.10 4.11
CA ALA A 113 -8.56 2.52 4.18
C ALA A 113 -7.45 2.80 5.18
N ILE A 114 -7.52 2.20 6.38
CA ILE A 114 -6.48 2.33 7.40
C ILE A 114 -5.20 1.64 6.93
N LEU A 115 -5.28 0.46 6.30
CA LEU A 115 -4.11 -0.24 5.80
C LEU A 115 -3.40 0.54 4.68
N HIS A 116 -4.14 1.06 3.71
CA HIS A 116 -3.59 1.88 2.62
C HIS A 116 -3.01 3.20 3.15
N GLY A 117 -3.75 3.92 4.00
CA GLY A 117 -3.24 5.13 4.63
C GLY A 117 -1.98 4.88 5.45
N SER A 118 -1.92 3.75 6.18
CA SER A 118 -0.72 3.35 6.93
C SER A 118 0.44 3.07 5.98
N HIS A 119 0.22 2.32 4.89
CA HIS A 119 1.24 2.08 3.88
C HIS A 119 1.85 3.38 3.36
N ASN A 120 1.03 4.31 2.87
CA ASN A 120 1.54 5.54 2.27
C ASN A 120 2.26 6.41 3.31
N LEU A 121 1.75 6.47 4.53
CA LEU A 121 2.42 7.20 5.62
C LEU A 121 3.79 6.61 5.93
N TYR A 122 3.86 5.30 6.19
CA TYR A 122 5.10 4.67 6.63
C TYR A 122 6.12 4.58 5.50
N ILE A 123 5.71 4.23 4.29
CA ILE A 123 6.64 4.11 3.17
C ILE A 123 7.08 5.51 2.71
N GLN A 124 6.15 6.35 2.25
CA GLN A 124 6.48 7.58 1.54
C GLN A 124 6.91 8.71 2.48
N ALA A 125 6.29 8.85 3.66
CA ALA A 125 6.55 9.98 4.55
C ALA A 125 7.57 9.69 5.67
N ILE A 126 7.83 8.42 5.99
CA ILE A 126 8.73 8.04 7.08
C ILE A 126 9.95 7.29 6.56
N LEU A 127 9.79 6.09 6.00
CA LEU A 127 10.90 5.19 5.69
C LEU A 127 11.71 5.66 4.51
N THR A 128 11.08 6.09 3.41
CA THR A 128 11.80 6.59 2.23
C THR A 128 12.66 7.82 2.58
N PRO A 129 12.14 8.88 3.21
CA PRO A 129 12.94 10.07 3.54
C PRO A 129 14.03 9.82 4.60
N LEU A 130 13.83 8.86 5.51
CA LEU A 130 14.81 8.50 6.52
C LEU A 130 15.89 7.54 5.99
N THR A 131 15.70 6.94 4.82
CA THR A 131 16.69 6.03 4.26
C THR A 131 17.83 6.80 3.62
N ARG A 132 19.06 6.52 4.07
CA ARG A 132 20.26 7.10 3.48
C ARG A 132 20.47 6.60 2.05
N ASN A 133 20.69 7.53 1.12
CA ASN A 133 21.06 7.19 -0.25
C ASN A 133 22.56 6.81 -0.35
N THR A 134 22.83 5.58 -0.80
CA THR A 134 24.17 5.02 -1.02
C THR A 134 24.45 4.72 -2.50
N GLY A 135 23.64 5.28 -3.42
CA GLY A 135 23.75 5.10 -4.87
C GLY A 135 22.98 3.90 -5.43
N LYS A 136 22.77 2.84 -4.64
CA LYS A 136 21.93 1.68 -5.03
C LYS A 136 20.60 1.62 -4.28
N THR A 137 20.34 2.53 -3.36
CA THR A 137 19.19 2.51 -2.46
C THR A 137 17.84 2.36 -3.19
N ALA A 138 17.67 3.07 -4.30
CA ALA A 138 16.43 3.05 -5.12
C ALA A 138 16.05 1.68 -5.68
N TRP A 139 17.00 0.75 -5.79
CA TRP A 139 16.71 -0.62 -6.24
C TRP A 139 15.99 -1.45 -5.17
N TYR A 140 16.08 -1.04 -3.91
CA TYR A 140 15.64 -1.87 -2.77
C TYR A 140 14.43 -1.28 -2.06
N ILE A 141 14.39 0.04 -1.88
CA ILE A 141 13.39 0.69 -1.03
C ILE A 141 12.17 1.19 -1.80
N ASP A 142 11.18 1.66 -1.05
CA ASP A 142 9.98 2.31 -1.57
C ASP A 142 9.14 1.39 -2.48
N GLU A 143 8.10 1.93 -3.08
CA GLU A 143 7.15 1.23 -3.96
C GLU A 143 7.78 0.77 -5.28
N PHE A 144 8.99 1.25 -5.59
CA PHE A 144 9.72 0.95 -6.83
C PHE A 144 10.92 0.01 -6.64
N GLY A 145 11.24 -0.34 -5.39
CA GLY A 145 12.32 -1.27 -5.05
C GLY A 145 11.84 -2.71 -4.86
N CYS A 146 12.77 -3.66 -4.84
CA CYS A 146 12.42 -5.08 -4.78
C CYS A 146 12.03 -5.59 -3.38
N VAL A 147 12.29 -4.84 -2.29
CA VAL A 147 12.06 -5.35 -0.93
C VAL A 147 10.56 -5.40 -0.62
N LEU A 148 9.80 -4.34 -0.90
CA LEU A 148 8.35 -4.32 -0.67
C LEU A 148 7.59 -5.43 -1.41
N PRO A 149 7.77 -5.67 -2.72
CA PRO A 149 7.08 -6.76 -3.40
C PRO A 149 7.42 -8.13 -2.81
N LEU A 150 8.66 -8.37 -2.39
CA LEU A 150 9.02 -9.63 -1.71
C LEU A 150 8.25 -9.80 -0.39
N VAL A 151 8.15 -8.74 0.41
CA VAL A 151 7.41 -8.75 1.67
C VAL A 151 5.91 -8.94 1.42
N THR A 152 5.32 -8.22 0.47
CA THR A 152 3.88 -8.32 0.19
C THR A 152 3.51 -9.65 -0.44
N ILE A 153 4.39 -10.32 -1.20
CA ILE A 153 4.19 -11.70 -1.67
C ILE A 153 4.02 -12.67 -0.48
N VAL A 154 4.85 -12.53 0.56
CA VAL A 154 4.75 -13.39 1.76
C VAL A 154 3.40 -13.19 2.44
N PHE A 155 2.97 -11.94 2.63
CA PHE A 155 1.65 -11.65 3.17
C PHE A 155 0.52 -12.14 2.25
N ALA A 156 0.65 -11.98 0.93
CA ALA A 156 -0.31 -12.47 -0.04
C ALA A 156 -0.48 -13.99 0.07
N ALA A 157 0.62 -14.74 0.16
CA ALA A 157 0.60 -16.19 0.35
C ALA A 157 -0.09 -16.58 1.66
N TYR A 158 0.21 -15.85 2.75
CA TYR A 158 -0.45 -16.06 4.04
C TYR A 158 -1.96 -15.83 3.95
N PHE A 159 -2.42 -14.67 3.48
CA PHE A 159 -3.86 -14.37 3.37
C PHE A 159 -4.57 -15.23 2.33
N TRP A 160 -3.88 -15.64 1.27
CA TRP A 160 -4.39 -16.61 0.32
C TRP A 160 -4.60 -17.99 0.95
N SER A 161 -3.70 -18.44 1.83
CA SER A 161 -3.91 -19.69 2.59
C SER A 161 -5.15 -19.62 3.48
N LYS A 162 -5.50 -18.41 3.95
CA LYS A 162 -6.64 -18.08 4.80
C LYS A 162 -7.95 -17.83 4.05
N ARG A 163 -7.98 -17.99 2.72
CA ARG A 163 -9.18 -17.74 1.89
C ARG A 163 -10.40 -18.56 2.28
N ARG A 164 -10.21 -19.74 2.88
CA ARG A 164 -11.31 -20.62 3.35
C ARG A 164 -12.02 -20.08 4.60
N GLU A 165 -11.45 -19.09 5.27
CA GLU A 165 -12.05 -18.43 6.43
C GLU A 165 -13.00 -17.29 6.03
N LEU A 166 -13.09 -16.97 4.74
CA LEU A 166 -13.99 -15.94 4.25
C LEU A 166 -15.45 -16.41 4.33
N PRO A 167 -16.41 -15.51 4.61
CA PRO A 167 -17.83 -15.85 4.55
C PRO A 167 -18.19 -16.42 3.17
N ALA A 168 -19.15 -17.34 3.15
CA ALA A 168 -19.78 -17.74 1.90
C ALA A 168 -20.40 -16.50 1.25
N GLN A 169 -20.14 -16.33 -0.04
CA GLN A 169 -20.63 -15.20 -0.83
C GLN A 169 -21.89 -15.56 -1.57
#